data_AF-A0A0C2VZX3-F1
#
_entry.id   AF-A0A0C2VZX3-F1
#
_cell.length_a   1.000
_cell.length_b   1.000
_cell.length_c   1.000
_cell.angle_alpha   90.00
_cell.angle_beta   90.00
_cell.angle_gamma   90.00
#
_symmetry.space_group_name_H-M   'P 1'
#
loop_
_entity.id
_entity.type
_entity.pdbx_description
1 polymer ?
#
loop_
_entity_poly.entity_id
_entity_poly.type
_entity_poly.pdbx_seq_one_letter_code
_entity_poly.pdbx_strand_id
1 'polypeptide(L)'
;MNTEKIREMLLKEARNVFETACTLRDSQRIELYLHNGIPKTSDVLDEEDAIVYSPTKILCYSAQGHDYLEEEIKAWIDQARQFAQPNPDGTPIPEPTAVEKAIRELASDLALRKGVAPLEISSFEIFANMPMDLLGSIEQEIIEYWWSAPEEENGKNLALAQIEEGLALYLKS
;
A
#
# COMPACT_ATOMS: atom_id res chain seq x y z
N MET A 1 -22.66 0.23 -22.17
CA MET A 1 -22.41 0.11 -20.72
C MET A 1 -22.12 1.50 -20.17
N ASN A 2 -22.62 1.87 -18.99
CA ASN A 2 -22.40 3.22 -18.43
C ASN A 2 -20.92 3.39 -18.08
N THR A 3 -20.22 4.38 -18.64
CA THR A 3 -18.80 4.67 -18.38
C THR A 3 -18.50 4.89 -16.91
N GLU A 4 -19.42 5.52 -16.17
CA GLU A 4 -19.29 5.72 -14.73
C GLU A 4 -19.23 4.39 -13.97
N LYS A 5 -20.09 3.44 -14.36
CA LYS A 5 -20.09 2.08 -13.78
C LYS A 5 -18.80 1.32 -14.11
N ILE A 6 -18.24 1.51 -15.32
CA ILE A 6 -16.97 0.90 -15.70
C ILE A 6 -15.83 1.48 -14.86
N ARG A 7 -15.81 2.80 -14.68
CA ARG A 7 -14.84 3.51 -13.85
C ARG A 7 -14.86 3.01 -12.42
N GLU A 8 -16.03 2.87 -11.80
CA GLU A 8 -16.17 2.32 -10.44
C GLU A 8 -15.63 0.89 -10.34
N MET A 9 -15.93 0.03 -11.33
CA MET A 9 -15.41 -1.33 -11.37
C MET A 9 -13.89 -1.35 -11.53
N LEU A 10 -13.33 -0.53 -12.42
CA LEU A 10 -11.89 -0.41 -12.61
C LEU A 10 -11.19 0.11 -11.36
N LEU A 11 -11.75 1.09 -10.66
CA LEU A 11 -11.15 1.62 -9.44
C LEU A 11 -11.11 0.57 -8.33
N LYS A 12 -12.17 -0.25 -8.22
CA LYS A 12 -12.19 -1.36 -7.27
C LYS A 12 -11.10 -2.38 -7.59
N GLU A 13 -10.95 -2.78 -8.85
CA GLU A 13 -9.89 -3.72 -9.24
C GLU A 13 -8.49 -3.10 -9.13
N ALA A 14 -8.36 -1.79 -9.38
CA ALA A 14 -7.10 -1.08 -9.23
C ALA A 14 -6.58 -1.10 -7.79
N ARG A 15 -7.47 -1.06 -6.78
CA ARG A 15 -7.08 -1.28 -5.39
C ARG A 15 -6.44 -2.66 -5.20
N ASN A 16 -7.07 -3.72 -5.71
CA ASN A 16 -6.52 -5.08 -5.61
C ASN A 16 -5.15 -5.21 -6.32
N VAL A 17 -5.03 -4.57 -7.49
CA VAL A 17 -3.79 -4.52 -8.30
C VAL A 17 -2.69 -3.81 -7.52
N PHE A 18 -3.01 -2.67 -6.89
CA PHE A 18 -2.09 -1.93 -6.04
C PHE A 18 -1.63 -2.74 -4.82
N GLU A 19 -2.57 -3.34 -4.08
CA GLU A 19 -2.25 -4.20 -2.92
C GLU A 19 -1.34 -5.36 -3.33
N THR A 20 -1.63 -6.00 -4.46
CA THR A 20 -0.79 -7.08 -5.00
C THR A 20 0.60 -6.56 -5.31
N ALA A 21 0.72 -5.42 -5.99
CA ALA A 21 1.99 -4.81 -6.37
C ALA A 21 2.88 -4.49 -5.16
N CYS A 22 2.31 -4.09 -4.01
CA CYS A 22 3.08 -3.90 -2.77
C CYS A 22 3.78 -5.16 -2.25
N THR A 23 3.45 -6.35 -2.78
CA THR A 23 4.10 -7.63 -2.43
C THR A 23 5.05 -8.15 -3.51
N LEU A 24 5.16 -7.45 -4.65
CA LEU A 24 5.98 -7.84 -5.78
C LEU A 24 7.36 -7.17 -5.72
N ARG A 25 8.32 -7.74 -6.45
CA ARG A 25 9.65 -7.12 -6.63
C ARG A 25 9.56 -5.91 -7.56
N ASP A 26 10.52 -5.00 -7.46
CA ASP A 26 10.64 -3.81 -8.33
C ASP A 26 10.60 -4.13 -9.85
N SER A 27 11.15 -5.27 -10.25
CA SER A 27 11.20 -5.81 -11.61
C SER A 27 9.90 -6.47 -12.07
N GLN A 28 8.88 -6.47 -11.23
CA GLN A 28 7.59 -7.11 -11.49
C GLN A 28 6.48 -6.09 -11.54
N ARG A 29 5.45 -6.36 -12.33
CA ARG A 29 4.27 -5.52 -12.42
C ARG A 29 3.00 -6.34 -12.56
N ILE A 30 1.88 -5.66 -12.30
CA ILE A 30 0.55 -6.18 -12.55
C ILE A 30 -0.28 -5.10 -13.24
N GLU A 31 -1.03 -5.51 -14.25
CA GLU A 31 -1.75 -4.62 -15.15
C GLU A 31 -3.26 -4.91 -15.11
N LEU A 32 -4.06 -3.85 -15.17
CA LEU A 32 -5.51 -3.87 -15.26
C LEU A 32 -5.94 -3.31 -16.61
N TYR A 33 -6.79 -4.05 -17.31
CA TYR A 33 -7.26 -3.68 -18.65
C TYR A 33 -8.76 -3.81 -18.77
N LEU A 34 -9.32 -3.08 -19.72
CA LEU A 34 -10.62 -3.38 -20.32
C LEU A 34 -10.44 -4.36 -21.47
N HIS A 35 -10.94 -5.59 -21.30
CA HIS A 35 -11.03 -6.59 -22.37
C HIS A 35 -12.49 -6.73 -22.81
N ASN A 36 -12.82 -6.23 -24.00
CA ASN A 36 -14.21 -6.19 -24.51
C ASN A 36 -15.17 -5.51 -23.52
N GLY A 37 -14.72 -4.41 -22.91
CA GLY A 37 -15.48 -3.68 -21.89
C GLY A 37 -15.48 -4.32 -20.49
N ILE A 38 -14.88 -5.48 -20.29
CA ILE A 38 -14.84 -6.15 -18.98
C ILE A 38 -13.47 -5.93 -18.33
N PRO A 39 -13.38 -5.40 -17.09
CA PRO A 39 -12.14 -5.32 -16.34
C PRO A 39 -11.48 -6.69 -16.17
N LYS A 40 -10.18 -6.78 -16.44
CA LYS A 40 -9.36 -7.96 -16.22
C LYS A 40 -7.98 -7.56 -15.75
N THR A 41 -7.49 -8.29 -14.76
CA THR A 41 -6.12 -8.18 -14.25
C THR A 41 -5.23 -9.20 -14.96
N SER A 42 -3.97 -8.84 -15.22
CA SER A 42 -2.96 -9.78 -15.68
C SER A 42 -2.53 -10.75 -14.57
N ASP A 43 -1.79 -11.77 -14.96
CA ASP A 43 -0.84 -12.41 -14.04
C ASP A 43 0.30 -11.43 -13.71
N VAL A 44 1.18 -11.80 -12.77
CA VAL A 44 2.41 -11.03 -12.51
C VAL A 44 3.30 -11.10 -13.75
N LEU A 45 3.77 -9.94 -14.21
CA LEU A 45 4.63 -9.77 -15.38
C LEU A 45 6.02 -9.35 -14.93
N ASP A 46 7.06 -9.98 -15.46
CA ASP A 46 8.46 -9.57 -15.27
C ASP A 46 8.84 -8.45 -16.27
N GLU A 47 10.00 -7.81 -16.10
CA GLU A 47 10.51 -6.76 -17.00
C GLU A 47 10.54 -7.17 -18.48
N GLU A 48 10.84 -8.44 -18.76
CA GLU A 48 10.99 -8.97 -20.13
C GLU A 48 9.63 -9.31 -20.78
N ASP A 49 8.54 -9.36 -20.01
CA ASP A 49 7.24 -9.72 -20.54
C ASP A 49 6.69 -8.64 -21.47
N ALA A 50 6.53 -9.02 -22.74
CA ALA A 50 6.07 -8.15 -23.79
C ALA A 50 4.60 -7.77 -23.62
N ILE A 51 4.29 -6.49 -23.85
CA ILE A 51 2.94 -6.01 -23.67
C ILE A 51 2.11 -6.31 -24.92
N VAL A 52 1.10 -7.17 -24.76
CA VAL A 52 0.14 -7.48 -25.82
C VAL A 52 -1.06 -6.55 -25.68
N TYR A 53 -1.07 -5.45 -26.43
CA TYR A 53 -2.23 -4.57 -26.60
C TYR A 53 -2.97 -4.90 -27.90
N SER A 54 -4.30 -4.77 -27.89
CA SER A 54 -5.14 -4.94 -29.07
C SER A 54 -6.28 -3.92 -29.04
N PRO A 55 -7.00 -3.69 -30.15
CA PRO A 55 -8.20 -2.83 -30.14
C PRO A 55 -9.26 -3.27 -29.12
N THR A 56 -9.23 -4.53 -28.70
CA THR A 56 -10.15 -5.11 -27.71
C THR A 56 -9.58 -5.17 -26.29
N LYS A 57 -8.29 -4.84 -26.09
CA LYS A 57 -7.57 -4.89 -24.81
C LYS A 57 -6.88 -3.55 -24.57
N ILE A 58 -7.48 -2.73 -23.71
CA ILE A 58 -7.04 -1.37 -23.41
C ILE A 58 -6.53 -1.31 -21.99
N LEU A 59 -5.28 -0.86 -21.80
CA LEU A 59 -4.71 -0.65 -20.47
C LEU A 59 -5.46 0.46 -19.74
N CYS A 60 -5.78 0.20 -18.48
CA CYS A 60 -6.46 1.15 -17.61
C CYS A 60 -5.64 1.47 -16.36
N TYR A 61 -4.77 0.56 -15.91
CA TYR A 61 -3.87 0.83 -14.80
C TYR A 61 -2.70 -0.16 -14.81
N SER A 62 -1.51 0.31 -14.44
CA SER A 62 -0.34 -0.53 -14.21
C SER A 62 0.29 -0.14 -12.87
N ALA A 63 0.58 -1.14 -12.05
CA ALA A 63 1.32 -0.97 -10.81
C ALA A 63 2.62 -1.77 -10.87
N GLN A 64 3.74 -1.09 -10.64
CA GLN A 64 5.04 -1.74 -10.45
C GLN A 64 5.13 -2.25 -9.03
N GLY A 65 5.86 -3.35 -8.85
CA GLY A 65 6.21 -3.82 -7.53
C GLY A 65 7.09 -2.80 -6.81
N HIS A 66 7.09 -2.91 -5.48
CA HIS A 66 7.93 -2.08 -4.64
C HIS A 66 8.90 -2.99 -3.92
N ASP A 67 10.18 -2.68 -4.00
CA ASP A 67 11.17 -3.44 -3.27
C ASP A 67 10.92 -3.28 -1.77
N TYR A 68 10.49 -4.39 -1.18
CA TYR A 68 10.56 -4.74 0.24
C TYR A 68 10.05 -3.68 1.22
N LEU A 69 8.83 -3.89 1.74
CA LEU A 69 8.19 -3.06 2.79
C LEU A 69 8.98 -2.97 4.10
N GLU A 70 10.08 -3.70 4.28
CA GLU A 70 10.82 -3.76 5.55
C GLU A 70 11.26 -2.37 6.05
N GLU A 71 11.80 -1.51 5.19
CA GLU A 71 12.23 -0.17 5.61
C GLU A 71 11.03 0.71 6.01
N GLU A 72 9.91 0.57 5.31
CA GLU A 72 8.65 1.25 5.62
C GLU A 72 8.06 0.76 6.94
N ILE A 73 8.10 -0.55 7.19
CA ILE A 73 7.70 -1.16 8.46
C ILE A 73 8.59 -0.66 9.60
N LYS A 74 9.91 -0.57 9.40
CA LYS A 74 10.83 -0.01 10.41
C LYS A 74 10.54 1.46 10.70
N ALA A 75 10.29 2.26 9.66
CA ALA A 75 9.88 3.66 9.81
C ALA A 75 8.56 3.77 10.58
N TRP A 76 7.59 2.90 10.28
CA TRP A 76 6.32 2.81 10.99
C TRP A 76 6.50 2.43 12.47
N ILE A 77 7.38 1.47 12.76
CA ILE A 77 7.76 1.10 14.13
C ILE A 77 8.34 2.30 14.88
N ASP A 78 9.26 3.04 14.25
CA ASP A 78 9.88 4.20 14.88
C ASP A 78 8.87 5.33 15.12
N GLN A 79 7.92 5.55 14.21
CA GLN A 79 6.81 6.48 14.40
C GLN A 79 5.89 6.02 15.54
N ALA A 80 5.46 4.75 15.53
CA ALA A 80 4.55 4.19 16.53
C ALA A 80 5.09 4.32 17.97
N ARG A 81 6.41 4.36 18.12
CA ARG A 81 7.10 4.49 19.43
C ARG A 81 7.24 5.93 19.90
N GLN A 82 6.97 6.92 19.04
CA GLN A 82 6.96 8.32 19.45
C GLN A 82 5.72 8.59 20.30
N PHE A 83 5.93 9.14 21.50
CA PHE A 83 4.84 9.68 22.29
C PHE A 83 4.38 10.97 21.64
N ALA A 84 3.12 11.03 21.24
CA ALA A 84 2.54 12.24 20.69
C ALA A 84 2.66 13.38 21.72
N GLN A 85 3.12 14.52 21.23
CA GLN A 85 3.27 15.73 22.04
C GLN A 85 1.90 16.40 22.22
N PRO A 86 1.67 17.15 23.31
CA PRO A 86 0.46 17.95 23.46
C PRO A 86 0.30 18.92 22.29
N ASN A 87 -0.88 18.96 21.68
CA ASN A 87 -1.15 19.90 20.59
C ASN A 87 -1.16 21.34 21.13
N PRO A 88 -0.51 22.31 20.45
CA PRO A 88 -0.45 23.71 20.90
C PRO A 88 -1.82 24.38 21.06
N ASP A 89 -2.83 23.87 20.35
CA ASP A 89 -4.22 24.35 20.37
C ASP A 89 -5.08 23.70 21.47
N GLY A 90 -4.49 22.83 22.31
CA GLY A 90 -5.17 22.15 23.41
C GLY A 90 -6.11 21.03 22.98
N THR A 91 -6.09 20.62 21.70
CA THR A 91 -6.86 19.46 21.26
C THR A 91 -6.31 18.17 21.89
N PRO A 92 -7.17 17.18 22.20
CA PRO A 92 -6.74 15.92 22.78
C PRO A 92 -5.73 15.21 21.87
N ILE A 93 -4.69 14.68 22.49
CA ILE A 93 -3.74 13.81 21.81
C ILE A 93 -4.50 12.55 21.36
N PRO A 94 -4.38 12.12 20.09
CA PRO A 94 -5.00 10.89 19.63
C PRO A 94 -4.55 9.70 20.50
N GLU A 95 -5.50 8.85 20.87
CA GLU A 95 -5.18 7.58 21.51
C GLU A 95 -4.37 6.71 20.54
N PRO A 96 -3.33 6.00 21.00
CA PRO A 96 -2.57 5.13 20.13
C PRO A 96 -3.43 4.01 19.54
N THR A 97 -3.16 3.64 18.28
CA THR A 97 -3.85 2.54 17.60
C THR A 97 -3.52 1.19 18.25
N ALA A 98 -4.27 0.15 17.89
CA ALA A 98 -4.00 -1.21 18.36
C ALA A 98 -2.61 -1.69 17.91
N VAL A 99 -2.21 -1.35 16.68
CA VAL A 99 -0.89 -1.66 16.12
C VAL A 99 0.20 -0.92 16.89
N GLU A 100 0.04 0.39 17.15
CA GLU A 100 1.01 1.16 17.92
C GLU A 100 1.19 0.62 19.34
N LYS A 101 0.09 0.21 19.99
CA LYS A 101 0.13 -0.43 21.32
C LYS A 101 0.90 -1.74 21.29
N ALA A 102 0.61 -2.62 20.32
CA ALA A 102 1.29 -3.89 20.16
C ALA A 102 2.80 -3.73 19.88
N ILE A 103 3.20 -2.75 19.06
CA ILE A 103 4.61 -2.41 18.82
C ILE A 103 5.31 -1.99 20.13
N ARG A 104 4.66 -1.12 20.92
CA ARG A 104 5.22 -0.64 22.21
C ARG A 104 5.32 -1.75 23.25
N GLU A 105 4.36 -2.67 23.28
CA GLU A 105 4.37 -3.85 24.14
C GLU A 105 5.53 -4.78 23.76
N LEU A 106 5.69 -5.11 22.47
CA LEU A 106 6.80 -5.92 21.98
C LEU A 106 8.17 -5.29 22.31
N ALA A 107 8.31 -3.98 22.09
CA ALA A 107 9.53 -3.26 22.46
C ALA A 107 9.84 -3.36 23.96
N SER A 108 8.80 -3.29 24.81
CA SER A 108 8.94 -3.40 26.27
C SER A 108 9.35 -4.81 26.70
N ASP A 109 8.78 -5.84 26.09
CA ASP A 109 9.14 -7.24 26.35
C ASP A 109 10.58 -7.55 25.96
N LEU A 110 11.03 -7.07 24.80
CA LEU A 110 12.41 -7.22 24.35
C LEU A 110 13.39 -6.49 25.29
N ALA A 111 13.03 -5.27 25.71
CA ALA A 111 13.81 -4.48 26.64
C ALA A 111 13.97 -5.15 28.01
N LEU A 112 12.88 -5.71 28.53
CA LEU A 112 12.88 -6.45 29.79
C LEU A 112 13.82 -7.66 29.74
N ARG A 113 13.81 -8.41 28.62
CA ARG A 113 14.71 -9.57 28.43
C ARG A 113 16.18 -9.17 28.38
N LYS A 114 16.49 -7.95 27.95
CA LYS A 114 17.85 -7.43 27.78
C LYS A 114 18.32 -6.56 28.95
N GLY A 115 17.43 -6.18 29.86
CA GLY A 115 17.74 -5.28 30.97
C GLY A 115 18.07 -3.84 30.51
N VAL A 116 17.48 -3.39 29.41
CA VAL A 116 17.64 -2.04 28.85
C VAL A 116 16.30 -1.29 28.82
N ALA A 117 16.30 0.00 28.51
CA ALA A 117 15.07 0.75 28.34
C ALA A 117 14.37 0.41 27.01
N PRO A 118 13.02 0.47 26.92
CA PRO A 118 12.29 0.19 25.68
C PRO A 118 12.71 1.03 24.48
N LEU A 119 13.16 2.27 24.71
CA LEU A 119 13.65 3.16 23.65
C LEU A 119 15.03 2.74 23.09
N GLU A 120 15.79 1.90 23.80
CA GLU A 120 17.09 1.40 23.36
C GLU A 120 16.96 0.18 22.43
N ILE A 121 15.77 -0.40 22.31
CA ILE A 121 15.50 -1.45 21.31
C ILE A 121 15.37 -0.80 19.93
N SER A 122 16.10 -1.31 18.94
CA SER A 122 16.04 -0.77 17.58
C SER A 122 14.78 -1.24 16.84
N SER A 123 14.32 -0.47 15.84
CA SER A 123 13.23 -0.89 14.94
C SER A 123 13.56 -2.19 14.22
N PHE A 124 14.83 -2.41 13.83
CA PHE A 124 15.32 -3.67 13.29
C PHE A 124 15.06 -4.87 14.22
N GLU A 125 15.31 -4.70 15.51
CA GLU A 125 15.14 -5.76 16.49
C GLU A 125 13.67 -6.05 16.78
N ILE A 126 12.82 -5.02 16.80
CA ILE A 126 11.36 -5.16 16.92
C ILE A 126 10.82 -5.90 15.69
N PHE A 127 11.23 -5.48 14.49
CA PHE A 127 10.85 -6.13 13.23
C PHE A 127 11.25 -7.62 13.22
N ALA A 128 12.49 -7.95 13.59
CA ALA A 128 12.99 -9.32 13.62
C ALA A 128 12.27 -10.24 14.62
N ASN A 129 11.57 -9.67 15.61
CA ASN A 129 10.82 -10.42 16.63
C ASN A 129 9.30 -10.25 16.48
N MET A 130 8.84 -9.66 15.39
CA MET A 130 7.44 -9.33 15.20
C MET A 130 6.61 -10.60 14.89
N PRO A 131 5.48 -10.80 15.59
CA PRO A 131 4.50 -11.79 15.20
C PRO A 131 3.95 -11.53 13.78
N MET A 132 3.72 -12.59 13.00
CA MET A 132 3.26 -12.47 11.60
C MET A 132 1.93 -11.73 11.45
N ASP A 133 1.04 -11.85 12.42
CA ASP A 133 -0.24 -11.14 12.47
C ASP A 133 -0.06 -9.63 12.68
N LEU A 134 0.88 -9.23 13.56
CA LEU A 134 1.25 -7.83 13.73
C LEU A 134 1.93 -7.28 12.48
N LEU A 135 2.83 -8.06 11.86
CA LEU A 135 3.49 -7.69 10.61
C LEU A 135 2.47 -7.40 9.50
N GLY A 136 1.54 -8.33 9.25
CA GLY A 136 0.48 -8.14 8.25
C GLY A 136 -0.47 -6.98 8.57
N SER A 137 -0.67 -6.66 9.85
CA SER A 137 -1.46 -5.48 10.25
C SER A 137 -0.75 -4.17 9.91
N ILE A 138 0.57 -4.08 10.14
CA ILE A 138 1.37 -2.91 9.76
C ILE A 138 1.42 -2.77 8.24
N GLU A 139 1.63 -3.86 7.51
CA GLU A 139 1.62 -3.84 6.03
C GLU A 139 0.31 -3.27 5.50
N GLN A 140 -0.83 -3.67 6.08
CA GLN A 140 -2.14 -3.13 5.69
C GLN A 140 -2.32 -1.65 6.06
N GLU A 141 -1.83 -1.20 7.22
CA GLU A 141 -1.86 0.23 7.57
C GLU A 141 -1.02 1.07 6.57
N ILE A 142 0.17 0.58 6.18
CA ILE A 142 1.03 1.23 5.18
C ILE A 142 0.32 1.29 3.83
N ILE A 143 -0.21 0.16 3.36
CA ILE A 143 -0.90 0.06 2.06
C ILE A 143 -2.17 0.92 2.02
N GLU A 144 -2.91 1.04 3.11
CA GLU A 144 -4.04 1.95 3.23
C GLU A 144 -3.59 3.41 3.20
N TYR A 145 -2.53 3.75 3.95
CA TYR A 145 -1.96 5.10 3.94
C TYR A 145 -1.51 5.48 2.54
N TRP A 146 -0.74 4.66 1.83
CA TRP A 146 -0.28 4.97 0.47
C TRP A 146 -1.42 5.12 -0.54
N TRP A 147 -2.50 4.38 -0.38
CA TRP A 147 -3.65 4.46 -1.29
C TRP A 147 -4.54 5.67 -1.03
N SER A 148 -4.79 5.96 0.24
CA SER A 148 -5.80 6.95 0.67
C SER A 148 -5.18 8.23 1.26
N ALA A 149 -3.86 8.38 1.16
CA ALA A 149 -3.08 9.51 1.64
C ALA A 149 -3.73 10.85 1.20
N PRO A 150 -3.85 11.87 2.06
CA PRO A 150 -4.41 13.18 1.66
C PRO A 150 -3.57 13.90 0.58
N GLU A 151 -2.34 13.46 0.36
CA GLU A 151 -1.43 13.95 -0.65
C GLU A 151 -1.98 13.76 -2.08
N GLU A 152 -1.63 14.69 -2.99
CA GLU A 152 -2.10 14.65 -4.38
C GLU A 152 -1.60 13.40 -5.12
N GLU A 153 -0.37 12.96 -4.83
CA GLU A 153 0.30 11.79 -5.40
C GLU A 153 0.08 10.51 -4.59
N ASN A 154 -1.15 10.24 -4.14
CA ASN A 154 -1.50 8.96 -3.53
C ASN A 154 -1.81 7.88 -4.60
N GLY A 155 -1.78 6.61 -4.19
CA GLY A 155 -2.02 5.48 -5.09
C GLY A 155 -3.38 5.52 -5.79
N LYS A 156 -4.44 5.96 -5.10
CA LYS A 156 -5.79 6.05 -5.67
C LYS A 156 -5.89 7.11 -6.76
N ASN A 157 -5.30 8.29 -6.55
CA ASN A 157 -5.31 9.39 -7.50
C ASN A 157 -4.48 9.03 -8.75
N LEU A 158 -3.31 8.42 -8.55
CA LEU A 158 -2.48 7.91 -9.64
C LEU A 158 -3.21 6.84 -10.46
N ALA A 159 -3.90 5.90 -9.79
CA ALA A 159 -4.71 4.89 -10.46
C ALA A 159 -5.88 5.52 -11.24
N LEU A 160 -6.58 6.50 -10.64
CA LEU A 160 -7.66 7.21 -11.29
C LEU A 160 -7.19 7.93 -12.56
N ALA A 161 -6.04 8.61 -12.52
CA ALA A 161 -5.50 9.29 -13.69
C ALA A 161 -5.29 8.32 -14.87
N GLN A 162 -4.66 7.17 -14.62
CA GLN A 162 -4.45 6.14 -15.64
C GLN A 162 -5.77 5.54 -16.15
N ILE A 163 -6.75 5.34 -15.26
CA ILE A 163 -8.08 4.80 -15.63
C ILE A 163 -8.80 5.75 -16.58
N GLU A 164 -8.77 7.07 -16.30
CA GLU A 164 -9.40 8.06 -17.17
C GLU A 164 -8.76 8.10 -18.56
N GLU A 165 -7.43 7.96 -18.64
CA GLU A 165 -6.73 7.85 -19.91
C GLU A 165 -7.14 6.60 -20.70
N GLY A 166 -7.20 5.44 -20.03
CA GLY A 166 -7.65 4.19 -20.63
C GLY A 166 -9.11 4.25 -21.12
N LEU A 167 -10.00 4.86 -20.34
CA LEU A 167 -11.40 5.06 -20.72
C LEU A 167 -11.54 6.02 -21.91
N ALA A 168 -10.74 7.09 -21.96
CA ALA A 168 -10.74 8.02 -23.09
C ALA A 168 -10.30 7.33 -24.40
N LEU A 169 -9.42 6.34 -24.33
CA LEU A 169 -9.04 5.50 -25.47
C LEU A 169 -10.17 4.54 -25.85
N TYR A 170 -10.80 3.88 -24.88
CA TYR A 170 -11.92 2.96 -25.10
C TYR A 170 -13.13 3.61 -25.78
N LEU A 171 -13.41 4.88 -25.50
CA LEU A 171 -14.51 5.60 -26.13
C LEU A 171 -14.21 6.01 -27.58
N LYS A 172 -12.94 5.93 -28.02
CA LYS A 172 -12.51 6.25 -29.39
C LYS A 172 -12.35 5.00 -30.27
N SER A 173 -12.22 3.82 -29.68
CA SER A 173 -12.11 2.52 -30.35
C SER A 173 -13.47 1.95 -30.74
#